data_AF-A0A1G4K7W2-F1
#
_entry.id   AF-A0A1G4K7W2-F1
#
_cell.length_a   1.000
_cell.length_b   1.000
_cell.length_c   1.000
_cell.angle_alpha   90.00
_cell.angle_beta   90.00
_cell.angle_gamma   90.00
#
_symmetry.space_group_name_H-M   'P 1'
#
loop_
_entity.id
_entity.type
_entity.pdbx_description
1 polymer ?
#
loop_
_entity_poly.entity_id
_entity_poly.type
_entity_poly.pdbx_seq_one_letter_code
_entity_poly.pdbx_strand_id
1 'polypeptide(L)' 'MRPTRILLSAAQKQKPGLGIPVELTPLFLAMGVAISSACWFTYKKFRFDTSLRVGRTNPDRSGLKEVLEETKN' A
#
# COMPACT_ATOMS: atom_id res chain seq x y z
N MET A 1 -39.48 0.23 26.83
CA MET A 1 -39.48 -0.79 25.75
C MET A 1 -38.25 -1.68 25.96
N ARG A 2 -38.42 -2.99 26.07
CA ARG A 2 -37.26 -3.92 26.19
C ARG A 2 -36.88 -4.40 24.78
N PRO A 3 -35.62 -4.28 24.34
CA PRO A 3 -35.21 -4.75 23.03
C PRO A 3 -35.50 -6.25 22.89
N THR A 4 -36.04 -6.64 21.74
CA THR A 4 -36.46 -8.01 21.41
C THR A 4 -35.27 -8.96 21.52
N ARG A 5 -35.28 -9.84 22.54
CA ARG A 5 -34.20 -10.82 22.85
C ARG A 5 -33.82 -11.71 21.66
N ILE A 6 -34.70 -11.85 20.68
CA ILE A 6 -34.50 -12.62 19.45
C ILE A 6 -33.41 -11.98 18.57
N LEU A 7 -33.37 -10.65 18.46
CA LEU A 7 -32.34 -9.95 17.69
C LEU A 7 -30.99 -9.97 18.40
N LEU A 8 -31.00 -9.84 19.73
CA LEU A 8 -29.78 -9.93 20.56
C LEU A 8 -29.15 -11.33 20.51
N SER A 9 -29.97 -12.38 20.54
CA SER A 9 -29.50 -13.76 20.45
C SER A 9 -29.03 -14.17 19.04
N ALA A 10 -29.51 -13.51 17.98
CA ALA A 10 -28.97 -13.68 16.63
C ALA A 10 -27.58 -13.03 16.47
N ALA A 11 -27.37 -11.85 17.06
CA ALA A 11 -26.06 -11.19 17.07
C ALA A 11 -25.02 -11.95 17.91
N GLN A 12 -25.42 -12.52 19.06
CA GLN A 12 -24.54 -13.31 19.93
C GLN A 12 -24.20 -14.71 19.40
N LYS A 13 -24.93 -15.21 18.40
CA LYS A 13 -24.66 -16.51 17.74
C LYS A 13 -23.66 -16.43 16.58
N GLN A 14 -23.29 -15.22 16.14
CA GLN A 14 -22.15 -15.04 15.27
C GLN A 14 -20.90 -15.35 16.08
N LYS A 15 -20.32 -16.53 15.84
CA LYS A 15 -19.08 -16.98 16.50
C LYS A 15 -18.03 -15.86 16.42
N PRO A 16 -17.21 -15.64 17.46
CA PRO A 16 -16.14 -14.64 17.47
C PRO A 16 -14.95 -15.09 16.60
N GLY A 17 -15.21 -15.44 15.34
CA GLY A 17 -14.22 -15.65 14.30
C GLY A 17 -14.53 -14.69 13.17
N LEU A 18 -13.51 -14.29 12.41
CA LEU A 18 -13.71 -13.52 11.19
C LEU A 18 -14.71 -14.27 10.31
N GLY A 19 -15.96 -13.78 10.26
CA GLY A 19 -17.05 -14.31 9.44
C GLY A 19 -16.85 -14.01 7.96
N ILE A 20 -15.62 -14.16 7.49
CA ILE A 20 -15.24 -13.93 6.10
C ILE A 20 -15.67 -15.16 5.32
N PRO A 21 -16.58 -15.04 4.34
CA PRO A 21 -16.94 -16.15 3.49
C PRO A 21 -15.72 -16.62 2.70
N VAL A 22 -15.52 -17.94 2.65
CA VAL A 22 -14.36 -18.58 1.99
C VAL A 22 -14.25 -18.24 0.50
N GLU A 23 -15.36 -17.83 -0.13
CA GLU A 23 -15.43 -17.36 -1.51
C GLU A 23 -14.63 -16.06 -1.76
N LEU A 24 -14.37 -15.26 -0.71
CA LEU A 24 -13.58 -14.03 -0.82
C LEU A 24 -12.07 -14.26 -0.66
N THR A 25 -11.64 -15.46 -0.26
CA THR A 25 -10.22 -15.81 -0.13
C THR A 25 -9.37 -15.52 -1.38
N PRO A 26 -9.82 -15.78 -2.64
CA PRO A 26 -9.05 -15.41 -3.82
C PRO A 26 -8.86 -13.89 -3.96
N LEU A 27 -9.86 -13.09 -3.58
CA LEU A 27 -9.76 -11.62 -3.62
C LEU A 27 -8.72 -11.12 -2.60
N PHE A 28 -8.76 -11.64 -1.38
CA PHE A 28 -7.79 -11.29 -0.34
C PHE A 28 -6.37 -11.72 -0.70
N LEU A 29 -6.21 -12.89 -1.34
CA LEU A 29 -4.90 -13.34 -1.82
C LEU A 29 -4.38 -12.41 -2.92
N ALA A 30 -5.21 -12.04 -3.89
CA ALA A 30 -4.83 -11.09 -4.94
C ALA A 30 -4.43 -9.72 -4.35
N MET A 31 -5.21 -9.22 -3.38
CA MET A 31 -4.87 -7.98 -2.66
C MET A 31 -3.56 -8.11 -1.87
N GLY A 32 -3.32 -9.24 -1.20
CA GLY A 32 -2.09 -9.50 -0.48
C GLY A 32 -0.88 -9.46 -1.41
N VAL A 33 -0.95 -10.16 -2.55
CA VAL A 33 0.11 -10.15 -3.56
C VAL A 33 0.33 -8.74 -4.12
N ALA A 34 -0.73 -7.98 -4.38
CA ALA A 34 -0.63 -6.60 -4.85
C ALA A 34 0.08 -5.70 -3.83
N ILE A 35 -0.25 -5.81 -2.54
CA ILE A 35 0.38 -5.00 -1.49
C ILE A 35 1.85 -5.41 -1.30
N SER A 36 2.14 -6.71 -1.20
CA SER A 36 3.50 -7.20 -1.03
C SER A 36 4.41 -6.82 -2.20
N SER A 37 3.90 -6.95 -3.43
CA SER A 37 4.65 -6.56 -4.63
C SER A 37 4.87 -5.05 -4.69
N ALA A 38 3.85 -4.23 -4.38
CA ALA A 38 3.99 -2.78 -4.29
C ALA A 38 5.05 -2.37 -3.26
N CYS A 39 5.04 -2.96 -2.06
CA CYS A 39 6.06 -2.71 -1.03
C CYS A 39 7.46 -3.08 -1.53
N TRP A 40 7.63 -4.24 -2.15
CA TRP A 40 8.92 -4.71 -2.65
C TRP A 40 9.48 -3.81 -3.76
N PHE A 41 8.67 -3.49 -4.77
CA PHE A 41 9.10 -2.63 -5.87
C PHE A 41 9.40 -1.22 -5.41
N THR A 42 8.60 -0.68 -4.50
CA THR A 42 8.82 0.63 -3.89
C THR A 42 10.14 0.65 -3.12
N TYR A 43 10.39 -0.35 -2.26
CA TYR A 43 11.66 -0.48 -1.54
C TYR A 43 12.85 -0.59 -2.50
N LYS A 44 12.75 -1.48 -3.50
CA LYS A 44 13.81 -1.68 -4.50
C LYS A 44 14.12 -0.38 -5.24
N LYS A 45 13.10 0.37 -5.66
CA LYS A 45 13.23 1.65 -6.34
C LYS A 45 13.91 2.68 -5.45
N PHE A 46 13.53 2.81 -4.18
CA PHE A 46 14.17 3.77 -3.28
C PHE A 46 15.60 3.39 -2.86
N ARG A 47 15.90 2.09 -2.76
CA ARG A 47 17.19 1.65 -2.21
C ARG A 47 18.29 1.50 -3.25
N PHE A 48 17.96 1.03 -4.44
CA PHE A 48 18.93 0.66 -5.47
C PHE A 48 18.89 1.56 -6.70
N ASP A 49 17.78 2.26 -6.94
CA ASP A 49 17.71 3.17 -8.07
C ASP A 49 18.42 4.49 -7.75
N THR A 50 19.40 4.82 -8.59
CA THR A 50 20.16 6.08 -8.52
C THR A 50 19.53 7.19 -9.35
N SER A 51 18.42 6.90 -10.05
CA SER A 51 17.66 7.87 -10.84
C SER A 51 16.81 8.79 -9.97
N LEU A 52 16.45 8.39 -8.75
CA LEU A 52 15.60 9.20 -7.87
C LEU A 52 16.42 10.23 -7.11
N ARG A 53 15.97 11.49 -7.19
CA ARG A 53 16.50 12.63 -6.42
C ARG A 53 16.30 12.50 -4.90
N VAL A 54 15.38 11.64 -4.47
CA VAL A 54 15.06 11.36 -3.06
C VAL A 54 16.06 10.36 -2.43
N GLY A 55 16.87 9.68 -3.24
CA GLY A 55 17.84 8.70 -2.76
C GLY A 55 19.09 9.34 -2.14
N ARG A 56 19.71 8.66 -1.17
CA ARG A 56 20.94 9.12 -0.48
C ARG A 56 22.15 9.30 -1.41
N THR A 57 22.10 8.71 -2.60
CA THR A 57 23.27 8.60 -3.50
C THR A 57 23.41 9.78 -4.45
N ASN A 58 22.35 10.54 -4.75
CA ASN A 58 22.45 11.62 -5.76
C ASN A 58 21.47 12.79 -5.53
N PRO A 59 21.69 13.59 -4.47
CA PRO A 59 20.81 14.71 -4.10
C PRO A 59 20.78 15.84 -5.15
N ASP A 60 21.85 15.97 -5.95
CA ASP A 60 22.06 17.08 -6.87
C ASP A 60 21.68 16.78 -8.33
N ARG A 61 20.89 15.72 -8.59
CA ARG A 61 20.29 15.44 -9.93
C ARG A 61 19.19 16.44 -10.34
N SER A 62 19.37 17.71 -10.01
CA SER A 62 18.57 18.77 -10.58
C SER A 62 19.14 19.09 -11.96
N GLY A 63 18.37 18.86 -13.03
CA GLY A 63 18.71 19.31 -14.39
C GLY A 63 18.84 20.84 -14.51
N LEU A 64 18.64 21.56 -13.41
CA LEU A 64 18.81 23.00 -13.27
C LEU A 64 20.23 23.46 -13.63
N LYS A 65 21.27 22.64 -13.40
CA LYS A 65 22.63 22.97 -13.87
C LYS A 65 22.74 23.00 -15.40
N GLU A 66 22.14 22.01 -16.06
CA GLU A 66 22.11 21.90 -17.52
C GLU A 66 21.35 23.08 -18.14
N VAL A 67 20.18 23.43 -17.57
CA VAL A 67 19.39 24.61 -17.99
C VAL A 67 20.16 25.93 -17.76
N LEU A 68 20.88 26.07 -16.65
CA LEU A 68 21.68 27.26 -16.35
C LEU A 68 22.87 27.43 -17.30
N GLU A 69 23.49 26.34 -17.73
CA GLU A 69 24.59 26.36 -18.71
C GLU A 69 24.07 26.65 -20.13
N GLU A 70 22.93 26.08 -20.51
CA GLU A 70 22.26 26.36 -21.79
C GLU A 70 21.83 27.83 -21.91
N THR A 71 21.40 28.46 -20.81
CA THR A 71 21.00 29.88 -20.79
C THR A 71 22.20 30.84 -20.80
N LYS A 72 23.41 30.36 -20.48
CA LYS A 72 24.63 31.20 -20.34
C LYS A 72 25.46 31.27 -21.63
N ASN A 73 25.23 30.35 -22.57
CA ASN A 73 25.76 30.39 -23.94
C ASN A 73 24.81 31.15 -24.89
#